data_AF-A0A931FVG1-F1
#
_entry.id   AF-A0A931FVG1-F1
#
_cell.length_a   1.000
_cell.length_b   1.000
_cell.length_c   1.000
_cell.angle_alpha   90.00
_cell.angle_beta   90.00
_cell.angle_gamma   90.00
#
_symmetry.space_group_name_H-M   'P 1'
#
loop_
_entity.id
_entity.type
_entity.pdbx_description
1 polymer ?
#
loop_
_entity_poly.entity_id
_entity_poly.type
_entity_poly.pdbx_seq_one_letter_code
_entity_poly.pdbx_strand_id
1 'polypeptide(L)'
;MKRNWEDIKWIFEPDGSLRDIYVQNVSISDWEKLIDLLNENYPLKYGITGEARSASQIDKQDVISFLTDRTGEMYCRSTTVDVGGVHANCHFFLSEQIEFDIDPKEISSVEDFEKVEKFMQSISWALEQQVTLTDENTPEFPLIKVDVVKNTHKVLTRKEVQGLQGNENTLINQIADLKLNLEMKLFTKDFEERILMSANEPYSSTKRNQNIW
;
A
#
# COMPACT_ATOMS: atom_id res chain seq x y z
N MET A 1 13.82 -20.69 -1.30
CA MET A 1 14.76 -20.14 -2.31
C MET A 1 15.27 -18.82 -1.74
N LYS A 2 16.58 -18.60 -1.62
CA LYS A 2 17.12 -17.37 -1.01
C LYS A 2 16.91 -16.22 -2.01
N ARG A 3 16.27 -15.13 -1.57
CA ARG A 3 16.06 -13.96 -2.44
C ARG A 3 17.37 -13.24 -2.73
N ASN A 4 17.48 -12.72 -3.94
CA ASN A 4 18.62 -11.92 -4.36
C ASN A 4 18.25 -10.44 -4.24
N TRP A 5 18.96 -9.69 -3.39
CA TRP A 5 18.72 -8.27 -3.19
C TRP A 5 18.81 -7.48 -4.49
N GLU A 6 19.78 -7.81 -5.33
CA GLU A 6 20.05 -7.10 -6.58
C GLU A 6 18.87 -7.12 -7.55
N ASP A 7 18.03 -8.15 -7.50
CA ASP A 7 16.86 -8.29 -8.36
C ASP A 7 15.63 -7.53 -7.82
N ILE A 8 15.64 -7.11 -6.55
CA ILE A 8 14.47 -6.59 -5.81
C ILE A 8 14.68 -5.13 -5.38
N LYS A 9 15.91 -4.71 -5.07
CA LYS A 9 16.23 -3.40 -4.50
C LYS A 9 15.72 -2.21 -5.31
N TRP A 10 15.49 -2.40 -6.62
CA TRP A 10 14.92 -1.39 -7.51
C TRP A 10 13.51 -0.96 -7.08
N ILE A 11 12.75 -1.81 -6.39
CA ILE A 11 11.44 -1.49 -5.80
C ILE A 11 11.60 -0.43 -4.71
N PHE A 12 12.71 -0.47 -3.96
CA PHE A 12 12.94 0.36 -2.77
C PHE A 12 14.00 1.44 -3.00
N GLU A 13 14.16 1.91 -4.25
CA GLU A 13 15.01 3.07 -4.52
C GLU A 13 14.39 4.33 -3.85
N PRO A 14 15.17 5.11 -3.08
CA PRO A 14 14.67 6.28 -2.35
C PRO A 14 14.53 7.49 -3.28
N ASP A 15 13.61 7.39 -4.24
CA ASP A 15 13.30 8.39 -5.26
C ASP A 15 12.48 9.59 -4.74
N GLY A 16 12.11 9.56 -3.45
CA GLY A 16 11.33 10.59 -2.78
C GLY A 16 9.86 10.22 -2.57
N SER A 17 9.39 9.15 -3.21
CA SER A 17 8.05 8.59 -3.01
C SER A 17 8.03 7.49 -1.95
N LEU A 18 6.85 7.24 -1.37
CA LEU A 18 6.60 6.11 -0.47
C LEU A 18 6.26 4.84 -1.26
N ARG A 19 6.07 3.72 -0.55
CA ARG A 19 5.46 2.51 -1.12
C ARG A 19 4.23 2.17 -0.33
N ASP A 20 3.20 1.77 -1.05
CA ASP A 20 1.88 1.62 -0.45
C ASP A 20 1.52 0.14 -0.47
N ILE A 21 1.16 -0.37 0.70
CA ILE A 21 0.63 -1.72 0.89
C ILE A 21 -0.88 -1.62 0.94
N TYR A 22 -1.56 -2.21 -0.04
CA TYR A 22 -3.02 -2.20 -0.15
C TYR A 22 -3.66 -3.54 0.18
N VAL A 23 -4.83 -3.47 0.82
CA VAL A 23 -5.87 -4.50 0.78
C VAL A 23 -7.16 -3.86 0.30
N GLN A 24 -7.61 -4.27 -0.88
CA GLN A 24 -8.78 -3.70 -1.54
C GLN A 24 -10.04 -4.55 -1.31
N ASN A 25 -11.21 -3.91 -1.31
CA ASN A 25 -12.53 -4.50 -1.09
C ASN A 25 -12.67 -5.12 0.31
N VAL A 26 -12.21 -4.42 1.33
CA VAL A 26 -12.30 -4.87 2.72
C VAL A 26 -13.65 -4.50 3.33
N SER A 27 -14.03 -5.20 4.39
CA SER A 27 -15.20 -4.90 5.20
C SER A 27 -14.79 -4.36 6.58
N ILE A 28 -15.77 -3.85 7.34
CA ILE A 28 -15.56 -3.50 8.76
C ILE A 28 -15.04 -4.70 9.57
N SER A 29 -15.52 -5.91 9.29
CA SER A 29 -15.03 -7.11 9.97
C SER A 29 -13.57 -7.42 9.63
N ASP A 30 -13.12 -7.10 8.42
CA ASP A 30 -11.71 -7.25 8.05
C ASP A 30 -10.83 -6.22 8.78
N TRP A 31 -11.32 -4.99 8.97
CA TRP A 31 -10.67 -4.01 9.83
C TRP A 31 -10.54 -4.50 11.28
N GLU A 32 -11.58 -5.10 11.85
CA GLU A 32 -11.51 -5.67 13.20
C GLU A 32 -10.43 -6.75 13.32
N LYS A 33 -10.36 -7.67 12.34
CA LYS A 33 -9.34 -8.73 12.28
C LYS A 33 -7.93 -8.16 12.11
N LEU A 34 -7.77 -7.15 11.26
CA LEU A 34 -6.49 -6.46 11.10
C LEU A 34 -6.06 -5.84 12.43
N ILE A 35 -6.95 -5.13 13.12
CA ILE A 35 -6.65 -4.47 14.39
C ILE A 35 -6.22 -5.49 15.45
N ASP A 36 -6.89 -6.64 15.52
CA ASP A 36 -6.49 -7.74 16.41
C ASP A 36 -5.09 -8.25 16.07
N LEU A 37 -4.83 -8.56 14.79
CA LEU A 37 -3.51 -8.97 14.32
C LEU A 37 -2.42 -7.97 14.73
N LEU A 38 -2.66 -6.67 14.50
CA LEU A 38 -1.68 -5.61 14.78
C LEU A 38 -1.41 -5.49 16.29
N ASN A 39 -2.47 -5.39 17.10
CA ASN A 39 -2.35 -5.24 18.54
C ASN A 39 -1.69 -6.43 19.23
N GLU A 40 -1.88 -7.65 18.71
CA GLU A 40 -1.32 -8.87 19.30
C GLU A 40 0.15 -9.10 18.93
N ASN A 41 0.57 -8.69 17.72
CA ASN A 41 1.82 -9.17 17.13
C ASN A 41 2.87 -8.08 16.90
N TYR A 42 2.50 -6.80 16.95
CA TYR A 42 3.40 -5.71 16.58
C TYR A 42 3.44 -4.59 17.63
N PRO A 43 4.63 -4.05 17.93
CA PRO A 43 4.73 -2.74 18.57
C PRO A 43 4.13 -1.69 17.64
N LEU A 44 3.32 -0.79 18.18
CA LEU A 44 2.71 0.27 17.40
C LEU A 44 2.47 1.55 18.20
N LYS A 45 2.20 2.64 17.48
CA LYS A 45 1.75 3.92 18.03
C LYS A 45 0.46 4.32 17.34
N TYR A 46 -0.62 4.37 18.09
CA TYR A 46 -1.95 4.75 17.62
C TYR A 46 -2.36 6.10 18.18
N GLY A 47 -3.00 6.94 17.37
CA GLY A 47 -3.49 8.24 17.85
C GLY A 47 -4.24 9.03 16.79
N ILE A 48 -4.49 10.30 17.11
CA ILE A 48 -5.03 11.26 16.15
C ILE A 48 -3.92 11.67 15.19
N THR A 49 -4.20 11.63 13.89
CA THR A 49 -3.23 12.00 12.85
C THR A 49 -2.68 13.41 13.10
N GLY A 50 -1.36 13.52 13.25
CA GLY A 50 -0.66 14.80 13.48
C GLY A 50 -0.52 15.22 14.94
N GLU A 51 -1.07 14.47 15.90
CA GLU A 51 -0.89 14.74 17.33
C GLU A 51 0.31 14.00 17.93
N ALA A 52 0.93 14.61 18.95
CA ALA A 52 2.09 14.02 19.65
C ALA A 52 1.71 12.89 20.62
N ARG A 53 0.46 12.84 21.08
CA ARG A 53 -0.02 11.81 22.02
C ARG A 53 -0.39 10.56 21.25
N SER A 54 0.16 9.42 21.66
CA SER A 54 -0.16 8.12 21.10
C SER A 54 -0.32 7.06 22.19
N ALA A 55 -1.17 6.07 21.92
CA ALA A 55 -1.31 4.85 22.68
C ALA A 55 -0.49 3.73 22.02
N SER A 56 -0.10 2.72 22.80
CA SER A 56 0.62 1.55 22.30
C SER A 56 -0.29 0.44 21.76
N GLN A 57 -1.59 0.70 21.69
CA GLN A 57 -2.61 -0.21 21.16
C GLN A 57 -3.65 0.61 20.40
N ILE A 58 -4.16 0.04 19.33
CA ILE A 58 -5.27 0.60 18.54
C ILE A 58 -6.56 0.37 19.32
N ASP A 59 -7.30 1.44 19.59
CA ASP A 59 -8.67 1.35 20.09
C ASP A 59 -9.59 0.92 18.94
N LYS A 60 -9.95 -0.37 18.92
CA LYS A 60 -10.81 -0.94 17.89
C LYS A 60 -12.16 -0.20 17.80
N GLN A 61 -12.77 0.14 18.93
CA GLN A 61 -14.09 0.77 18.93
C GLN A 61 -14.02 2.19 18.37
N ASP A 62 -12.97 2.95 18.70
CA ASP A 62 -12.75 4.30 18.14
C ASP A 62 -12.53 4.24 16.63
N VAL A 63 -11.71 3.30 16.13
CA VAL A 63 -11.50 3.11 14.68
C VAL A 63 -12.79 2.73 13.96
N ILE A 64 -13.55 1.75 14.45
CA ILE A 64 -14.81 1.36 13.81
C ILE A 64 -15.83 2.51 13.83
N SER A 65 -15.88 3.26 14.93
CA SER A 65 -16.73 4.46 15.03
C SER A 65 -16.34 5.50 13.97
N PHE A 66 -15.05 5.74 13.78
CA PHE A 66 -14.54 6.64 12.74
C PHE A 66 -14.91 6.14 11.32
N LEU A 67 -14.63 4.88 10.98
CA LEU A 67 -14.87 4.33 9.63
C LEU A 67 -16.36 4.28 9.25
N THR A 68 -17.23 4.19 10.27
CA THR A 68 -18.69 4.19 10.08
C THR A 68 -19.33 5.56 10.26
N ASP A 69 -18.54 6.59 10.63
CA ASP A 69 -19.03 7.94 10.75
C ASP A 69 -19.48 8.47 9.39
N ARG A 70 -20.62 9.16 9.39
CA ARG A 70 -21.20 9.85 8.23
C ARG A 70 -21.43 11.33 8.50
N THR A 71 -21.10 11.79 9.72
CA THR A 71 -21.21 13.18 10.14
C THR A 71 -19.99 14.00 9.69
N GLY A 72 -18.80 13.36 9.63
CA GLY A 72 -17.55 14.02 9.30
C GLY A 72 -16.97 14.82 10.49
N GLU A 73 -17.49 14.60 11.69
CA GLU A 73 -17.07 15.32 12.90
C GLU A 73 -15.89 14.66 13.60
N MET A 74 -15.61 13.38 13.29
CA MET A 74 -14.50 12.66 13.90
C MET A 74 -13.17 12.99 13.22
N TYR A 75 -12.13 13.25 14.02
CA TYR A 75 -10.77 13.42 13.50
C TYR A 75 -10.18 12.10 13.00
N CYS A 76 -9.45 12.15 11.89
CA CYS A 76 -8.72 10.99 11.35
C CYS A 76 -7.78 10.38 12.39
N ARG A 77 -7.77 9.05 12.46
CA ARG A 77 -6.85 8.28 13.29
C ARG A 77 -5.74 7.71 12.41
N SER A 78 -4.58 7.50 13.01
CA SER A 78 -3.51 6.76 12.36
C SER A 78 -2.81 5.82 13.33
N THR A 79 -2.13 4.84 12.77
CA THR A 79 -1.22 3.97 13.50
C THR A 79 0.10 3.82 12.74
N THR A 80 1.21 3.88 13.45
CA THR A 80 2.52 3.49 12.94
C THR A 80 2.87 2.14 13.55
N VAL A 81 3.02 1.12 12.71
CA VAL A 81 3.37 -0.25 13.10
C VAL A 81 4.87 -0.47 12.88
N ASP A 82 5.58 -0.94 13.90
CA ASP A 82 6.99 -1.32 13.79
C ASP A 82 7.11 -2.77 13.28
N VAL A 83 7.58 -2.90 12.05
CA VAL A 83 7.83 -4.17 11.36
C VAL A 83 9.32 -4.51 11.42
N GLY A 84 9.88 -4.50 12.64
CA GLY A 84 11.28 -4.84 12.88
C GLY A 84 12.26 -3.79 12.36
N GLY A 85 11.94 -2.52 12.57
CA GLY A 85 12.71 -1.35 12.16
C GLY A 85 12.21 -0.67 10.88
N VAL A 86 11.26 -1.28 10.16
CA VAL A 86 10.52 -0.65 9.06
C VAL A 86 9.17 -0.20 9.60
N HIS A 87 8.82 1.06 9.41
CA HIS A 87 7.60 1.66 9.91
C HIS A 87 6.52 1.64 8.82
N ALA A 88 5.44 0.92 9.08
CA ALA A 88 4.24 0.91 8.24
C ALA A 88 3.19 1.83 8.84
N ASN A 89 2.87 2.92 8.14
CA ASN A 89 1.93 3.94 8.59
C ASN A 89 0.56 3.69 7.97
N CYS A 90 -0.46 3.48 8.78
CA CYS A 90 -1.84 3.35 8.31
C CYS A 90 -2.65 4.54 8.79
N HIS A 91 -3.29 5.23 7.86
CA HIS A 91 -4.32 6.21 8.14
C HIS A 91 -5.69 5.52 8.00
N PHE A 92 -6.53 5.60 9.03
CA PHE A 92 -7.88 5.05 8.94
C PHE A 92 -8.73 6.10 8.22
N PHE A 93 -9.02 5.91 6.92
CA PHE A 93 -9.79 6.89 6.14
C PHE A 93 -10.88 6.28 5.24
N LEU A 94 -10.70 5.08 4.69
CA LEU A 94 -11.72 4.36 3.92
C LEU A 94 -12.12 3.04 4.58
N SER A 95 -13.44 2.78 4.67
CA SER A 95 -13.95 1.52 5.20
C SER A 95 -13.67 0.32 4.30
N GLU A 96 -13.51 0.54 2.99
CA GLU A 96 -13.37 -0.48 1.94
C GLU A 96 -11.94 -0.73 1.47
N GLN A 97 -10.96 0.00 2.02
CA GLN A 97 -9.55 -0.12 1.67
C GLN A 97 -8.67 0.02 2.91
N ILE A 98 -7.73 -0.91 3.06
CA ILE A 98 -6.61 -0.78 4.01
C ILE A 98 -5.40 -0.33 3.20
N GLU A 99 -4.67 0.64 3.74
CA GLU A 99 -3.43 1.16 3.17
C GLU A 99 -2.38 1.30 4.27
N PHE A 100 -1.14 0.93 3.95
CA PHE A 100 0.04 1.28 4.74
C PHE A 100 1.12 1.89 3.88
N ASP A 101 1.64 3.04 4.30
CA ASP A 101 2.80 3.67 3.67
C ASP A 101 4.09 3.24 4.37
N ILE A 102 5.10 2.86 3.58
CA ILE A 102 6.45 2.56 4.07
C ILE A 102 7.47 3.43 3.35
N ASP A 103 8.52 3.88 4.06
CA ASP A 103 9.63 4.62 3.46
C ASP A 103 10.65 3.65 2.85
N PRO A 104 10.91 3.71 1.52
CA PRO A 104 11.94 2.90 0.87
C PRO A 104 13.33 2.97 1.54
N LYS A 105 13.67 4.10 2.18
CA LYS A 105 14.96 4.31 2.85
C LYS A 105 15.19 3.36 4.02
N GLU A 106 14.12 2.83 4.62
CA GLU A 106 14.20 1.88 5.72
C GLU A 106 14.47 0.44 5.24
N ILE A 107 14.48 0.20 3.93
CA ILE A 107 14.60 -1.13 3.32
C ILE A 107 15.86 -1.18 2.47
N SER A 108 16.98 -1.54 3.11
CA SER A 108 18.31 -1.49 2.49
C SER A 108 18.94 -2.88 2.23
N SER A 109 18.24 -3.94 2.65
CA SER A 109 18.73 -5.31 2.65
C SER A 109 17.63 -6.33 2.35
N VAL A 110 18.03 -7.57 2.05
CA VAL A 110 17.07 -8.69 1.91
C VAL A 110 16.35 -8.93 3.23
N GLU A 111 17.05 -8.79 4.35
CA GLU A 111 16.51 -9.00 5.68
C GLU A 111 15.40 -7.99 6.00
N ASP A 112 15.55 -6.73 5.62
CA ASP A 112 14.49 -5.71 5.78
C ASP A 112 13.29 -6.01 4.89
N PHE A 113 13.55 -6.34 3.63
CA PHE A 113 12.53 -6.77 2.69
C PHE A 113 11.72 -7.98 3.20
N GLU A 114 12.40 -8.99 3.76
CA GLU A 114 11.75 -10.18 4.31
C GLU A 114 10.84 -9.86 5.50
N LYS A 115 11.08 -8.79 6.25
CA LYS A 115 10.19 -8.33 7.32
C LYS A 115 8.90 -7.76 6.74
N VAL A 116 9.01 -6.85 5.76
CA VAL A 116 7.86 -6.26 5.05
C VAL A 116 7.03 -7.37 4.39
N GLU A 117 7.69 -8.35 3.78
CA GLU A 117 6.98 -9.44 3.14
C GLU A 117 6.28 -10.36 4.12
N LYS A 118 6.87 -10.65 5.29
CA LYS A 118 6.20 -11.40 6.36
C LYS A 118 4.99 -10.64 6.90
N PHE A 119 5.08 -9.31 6.99
CA PHE A 119 3.96 -8.46 7.36
C PHE A 119 2.81 -8.57 6.34
N MET A 120 3.09 -8.42 5.05
CA MET A 120 2.09 -8.62 3.99
C MET A 120 1.46 -10.03 4.02
N GLN A 121 2.26 -11.07 4.25
CA GLN A 121 1.75 -12.44 4.41
C GLN A 121 0.87 -12.60 5.64
N SER A 122 1.24 -11.98 6.76
CA SER A 122 0.45 -12.03 8.00
C SER A 122 -0.93 -11.38 7.82
N ILE A 123 -0.98 -10.24 7.13
CA ILE A 123 -2.24 -9.58 6.75
C ILE A 123 -3.05 -10.48 5.81
N SER A 124 -2.42 -11.04 4.78
CA SER A 124 -3.09 -11.93 3.82
C SER A 124 -3.69 -13.16 4.51
N TRP A 125 -2.99 -13.74 5.49
CA TRP A 125 -3.47 -14.85 6.32
C TRP A 125 -4.63 -14.46 7.21
N ALA A 126 -4.52 -13.34 7.94
CA ALA A 126 -5.57 -12.93 8.88
C ALA A 126 -6.88 -12.56 8.17
N LEU A 127 -6.78 -11.95 6.99
CA LEU A 127 -7.93 -11.47 6.25
C LEU A 127 -8.43 -12.47 5.21
N GLU A 128 -7.64 -13.48 4.85
CA GLU A 128 -7.87 -14.36 3.70
C GLU A 128 -8.02 -13.55 2.39
N GLN A 129 -7.25 -12.47 2.27
CA GLN A 129 -7.32 -11.53 1.15
C GLN A 129 -5.97 -11.31 0.45
N GLN A 130 -6.04 -10.82 -0.78
CA GLN A 130 -4.87 -10.37 -1.53
C GLN A 130 -4.31 -9.09 -0.93
N VAL A 131 -2.99 -9.05 -0.76
CA VAL A 131 -2.22 -7.89 -0.31
C VAL A 131 -1.22 -7.53 -1.41
N THR A 132 -1.11 -6.26 -1.75
CA THR A 132 -0.19 -5.77 -2.78
C THR A 132 0.68 -4.64 -2.27
N LEU A 133 1.92 -4.55 -2.75
CA LEU A 133 2.77 -3.37 -2.58
C LEU A 133 2.96 -2.72 -3.95
N THR A 134 2.76 -1.40 -4.02
CA THR A 134 2.85 -0.61 -5.27
C THR A 134 3.83 0.55 -5.12
N ASP A 135 4.09 1.28 -6.22
CA ASP A 135 4.57 2.66 -6.10
C ASP A 135 3.46 3.52 -5.47
N GLU A 136 3.83 4.69 -4.93
CA GLU A 136 2.91 5.61 -4.25
C GLU A 136 1.70 5.98 -5.14
N ASN A 137 0.49 5.84 -4.61
CA ASN A 137 -0.79 6.15 -5.24
C ASN A 137 -1.07 5.40 -6.57
N THR A 138 -0.48 4.21 -6.77
CA THR A 138 -0.68 3.39 -8.00
C THR A 138 -1.21 1.97 -7.73
N PRO A 139 -2.34 1.82 -7.02
CA PRO A 139 -2.85 0.52 -6.57
C PRO A 139 -3.10 -0.51 -7.68
N GLU A 140 -3.31 -0.07 -8.92
CA GLU A 140 -3.54 -0.91 -10.09
C GLU A 140 -2.27 -1.61 -10.62
N PHE A 141 -1.08 -1.13 -10.23
CA PHE A 141 0.23 -1.65 -10.65
C PHE A 141 0.99 -2.29 -9.48
N PRO A 142 0.59 -3.49 -9.00
CA PRO A 142 1.32 -4.16 -7.95
C PRO A 142 2.75 -4.51 -8.39
N LEU A 143 3.71 -4.19 -7.54
CA LEU A 143 5.12 -4.59 -7.63
C LEU A 143 5.35 -5.91 -6.86
N ILE A 144 4.64 -6.07 -5.74
CA ILE A 144 4.59 -7.30 -4.96
C ILE A 144 3.13 -7.69 -4.78
N LYS A 145 2.85 -8.98 -4.83
CA LYS A 145 1.53 -9.57 -4.62
C LYS A 145 1.62 -10.81 -3.76
N VAL A 146 0.83 -10.83 -2.69
CA VAL A 146 0.64 -11.96 -1.79
C VAL A 146 -0.84 -12.29 -1.72
N ASP A 147 -1.21 -13.55 -1.94
CA ASP A 147 -2.56 -14.07 -1.73
C ASP A 147 -2.43 -15.52 -1.26
N VAL A 148 -2.56 -15.73 0.06
CA VAL A 148 -2.32 -17.04 0.68
C VAL A 148 -3.39 -18.07 0.29
N VAL A 149 -4.63 -17.63 0.07
CA VAL A 149 -5.75 -18.49 -0.34
C VAL A 149 -5.50 -19.05 -1.73
N LYS A 150 -4.99 -18.21 -2.64
CA LYS A 150 -4.60 -18.62 -4.00
C LYS A 150 -3.16 -19.11 -4.10
N ASN A 151 -2.45 -19.23 -2.98
CA ASN A 151 -1.03 -19.57 -2.93
C ASN A 151 -0.17 -18.75 -3.90
N THR A 152 -0.49 -17.46 -4.03
CA THR A 152 0.24 -16.52 -4.88
C THR A 152 1.23 -15.74 -4.04
N HIS A 153 2.48 -15.74 -4.48
CA HIS A 153 3.54 -14.93 -3.91
C HIS A 153 4.47 -14.51 -5.04
N LYS A 154 4.29 -13.28 -5.53
CA LYS A 154 5.03 -12.74 -6.67
C LYS A 154 5.67 -11.41 -6.31
N VAL A 155 6.94 -11.29 -6.63
CA VAL A 155 7.76 -10.07 -6.50
C VAL A 155 8.29 -9.79 -7.89
N LEU A 156 7.98 -8.63 -8.47
CA LEU A 156 8.51 -8.25 -9.78
C LEU A 156 10.02 -8.02 -9.68
N THR A 157 10.78 -8.80 -10.42
CA THR A 157 12.22 -8.59 -10.55
C THR A 157 12.50 -7.52 -11.59
N ARG A 158 13.65 -6.84 -11.46
CA ARG A 158 14.10 -5.85 -12.46
C ARG A 158 14.13 -6.43 -13.88
N LYS A 159 14.52 -7.70 -14.02
CA LYS A 159 14.60 -8.41 -15.30
C LYS A 159 13.23 -8.65 -15.92
N GLU A 160 12.22 -8.98 -15.13
CA GLU A 160 10.85 -9.15 -15.63
C GLU A 160 10.30 -7.83 -16.15
N VAL A 161 10.54 -6.72 -15.45
CA VAL A 161 10.14 -5.38 -15.92
C VAL A 161 10.86 -5.00 -17.22
N GLN A 162 12.16 -5.28 -17.34
CA GLN A 162 12.93 -5.04 -18.55
C GLN A 162 12.50 -5.95 -19.72
N GLY A 163 12.19 -7.22 -19.45
CA GLY A 163 11.71 -8.17 -20.46
C GLY A 163 10.33 -7.81 -21.00
N LEU A 164 9.50 -7.18 -20.17
CA LEU A 164 8.23 -6.60 -20.59
C LEU A 164 8.44 -5.45 -21.61
N GLN A 165 9.47 -4.61 -21.45
CA GLN A 165 9.78 -3.51 -22.37
C GLN A 165 10.17 -3.96 -23.79
N GLY A 166 10.61 -5.22 -23.97
CA GLY A 166 11.06 -5.75 -25.26
C GLY A 166 9.96 -6.31 -26.17
N ASN A 167 8.71 -6.41 -25.70
CA ASN A 167 7.56 -6.86 -26.49
C ASN A 167 6.62 -5.67 -26.76
N GLU A 168 6.66 -5.14 -27.99
CA GLU A 168 5.79 -4.07 -28.46
C GLU A 168 4.30 -4.48 -28.41
N ASN A 169 3.55 -4.03 -27.39
CA ASN A 169 2.30 -3.26 -27.55
C ASN A 169 1.51 -3.01 -26.23
N THR A 170 1.03 -1.77 -26.13
CA THR A 170 -0.17 -1.26 -25.42
C THR A 170 -0.25 -1.08 -23.89
N LEU A 171 0.74 -1.42 -23.07
CA LEU A 171 0.63 -1.10 -21.63
C LEU A 171 1.88 -0.44 -21.03
N ILE A 172 3.04 -0.65 -21.66
CA ILE A 172 4.31 -0.19 -21.10
C ILE A 172 4.69 1.20 -21.57
N ASN A 173 4.13 1.72 -22.68
CA ASN A 173 4.26 3.16 -22.95
C ASN A 173 3.63 4.00 -21.82
N GLN A 174 2.66 3.46 -21.07
CA GLN A 174 2.14 4.12 -19.86
C GLN A 174 3.04 3.89 -18.63
N ILE A 175 3.66 2.71 -18.50
CA ILE A 175 4.53 2.33 -17.37
C ILE A 175 5.93 2.97 -17.47
N ALA A 176 6.49 3.10 -18.67
CA ALA A 176 7.80 3.70 -18.92
C ALA A 176 7.75 5.23 -18.82
N ASP A 177 6.63 5.86 -19.20
CA ASP A 177 6.43 7.31 -19.02
C ASP A 177 6.36 7.71 -17.54
N LEU A 178 5.88 6.83 -16.65
CA LEU A 178 5.79 7.06 -15.20
C LEU A 178 7.17 7.16 -14.49
N LYS A 179 8.24 6.59 -15.08
CA LYS A 179 9.62 6.68 -14.52
C LYS A 179 10.67 7.27 -15.48
N LEU A 180 10.26 7.92 -16.58
CA LEU A 180 11.20 8.68 -17.45
C LEU A 180 10.78 10.13 -17.76
N ASN A 181 9.59 10.59 -17.34
CA ASN A 181 9.18 11.99 -17.48
C ASN A 181 8.84 12.64 -16.13
N LEU A 182 9.79 12.59 -15.21
CA LEU A 182 9.90 13.54 -14.07
C LEU A 182 10.27 14.97 -14.55
N GLU A 183 9.80 15.36 -15.75
CA GLU A 183 9.68 16.74 -16.19
C GLU A 183 8.22 17.02 -16.55
N MET A 184 7.61 17.86 -15.72
CA MET A 184 6.31 18.52 -15.85
C MET A 184 6.10 19.25 -17.21
N LYS A 185 5.95 18.56 -18.34
CA LYS A 185 5.83 19.26 -19.63
C LYS A 185 4.62 18.97 -20.50
N LEU A 186 3.80 17.95 -20.24
CA LEU A 186 2.61 17.71 -21.08
C LEU A 186 1.47 17.08 -20.28
N PHE A 187 0.83 17.86 -19.40
CA PHE A 187 -0.51 17.52 -18.93
C PHE A 187 -1.47 17.61 -20.13
N THR A 188 -2.14 16.52 -20.49
CA THR A 188 -3.23 16.56 -21.48
C THR A 188 -4.47 17.15 -20.82
N LYS A 189 -5.29 17.89 -21.59
CA LYS A 189 -6.57 18.44 -21.09
C LYS A 189 -7.46 17.38 -20.45
N ASP A 190 -7.48 16.16 -20.99
CA ASP A 190 -8.26 15.05 -20.45
C ASP A 190 -7.76 14.59 -19.07
N PHE A 191 -6.46 14.67 -18.80
CA PHE A 191 -5.92 14.36 -17.48
C PHE A 191 -6.18 15.51 -16.49
N GLU A 192 -6.06 16.77 -16.93
CA GLU A 192 -6.46 17.93 -16.11
C GLU A 192 -7.95 17.88 -15.76
N GLU A 193 -8.82 17.56 -16.73
CA GLU A 193 -10.26 17.36 -16.50
C GLU A 193 -10.51 16.19 -15.56
N ARG A 194 -9.80 15.07 -15.68
CA ARG A 194 -9.91 13.96 -14.74
C ARG A 194 -9.42 14.30 -13.33
N ILE A 195 -8.36 15.10 -13.19
CA ILE A 195 -7.90 15.61 -11.89
C ILE A 195 -8.94 16.58 -11.30
N LEU A 196 -9.49 17.49 -12.12
CA LEU A 196 -10.52 18.42 -11.69
C LEU A 196 -11.83 17.70 -11.33
N MET A 197 -12.17 16.62 -12.04
CA MET A 197 -13.32 15.77 -11.71
C MET A 197 -13.05 14.95 -10.45
N SER A 198 -11.88 14.33 -10.31
CA SER A 198 -11.53 13.54 -9.10
C SER A 198 -11.44 14.43 -7.86
N ALA A 199 -11.02 15.69 -7.99
CA ALA A 199 -11.05 16.66 -6.90
C ALA A 199 -12.47 17.00 -6.40
N ASN A 200 -13.50 16.73 -7.21
CA ASN A 200 -14.91 16.99 -6.90
C ASN A 200 -15.71 15.70 -6.62
N GLU A 201 -15.11 14.52 -6.77
CA GLU A 201 -15.75 13.24 -6.49
C GLU A 201 -15.21 12.67 -5.16
N PRO A 202 -16.07 12.05 -4.32
CA PRO A 202 -15.59 11.32 -3.15
C PRO A 202 -14.59 10.25 -3.58
N TYR A 203 -13.41 10.23 -2.95
CA TYR A 203 -12.41 9.18 -3.22
C TYR A 203 -13.01 7.80 -2.95
N SER A 204 -12.72 6.85 -3.84
CA SER A 204 -13.20 5.47 -3.73
C SER A 204 -12.07 4.49 -3.99
N SER A 205 -12.13 3.36 -3.28
CA SER A 205 -11.15 2.27 -3.39
C SER A 205 -11.07 1.70 -4.81
N THR A 206 -9.85 1.51 -5.31
CA THR A 206 -9.58 0.73 -6.52
C THR A 206 -10.01 -0.71 -6.32
N LYS A 207 -10.82 -1.24 -7.24
CA LYS A 207 -11.31 -2.62 -7.12
C LYS A 207 -10.19 -3.60 -7.41
N ARG A 208 -10.10 -4.69 -6.64
CA ARG A 208 -9.09 -5.76 -6.82
C ARG A 208 -8.96 -6.31 -8.26
N ASN A 209 -10.05 -6.32 -9.03
CA ASN A 209 -10.05 -6.81 -10.41
C ASN A 209 -9.44 -5.83 -11.43
N GLN A 210 -9.05 -4.63 -11.00
CA GLN A 210 -8.36 -3.64 -11.82
C GLN A 210 -6.83 -3.80 -11.76
N ASN A 211 -6.30 -4.68 -10.89
CA ASN A 211 -4.87 -5.00 -10.84
C ASN A 211 -4.45 -5.73 -12.11
N ILE A 212 -3.38 -5.26 -12.75
CA ILE A 212 -3.12 -5.50 -14.19
C ILE A 212 -2.50 -6.88 -14.49
N TRP A 213 -2.24 -7.72 -13.48
CA TRP A 213 -1.72 -9.08 -13.67
C TRP A 213 -1.99 -9.99 -12.47
#